data_AF-A0A7V3ZUE0-F1
#
_entry.id   AF-A0A7V3ZUE0-F1
#
_cell.length_a   1.000
_cell.length_b   1.000
_cell.length_c   1.000
_cell.angle_alpha   90.00
_cell.angle_beta   90.00
_cell.angle_gamma   90.00
#
_symmetry.space_group_name_H-M   'P 1'
#
loop_
_entity.id
_entity.type
_entity.pdbx_description
1 polymer ?
#
loop_
_entity_poly.entity_id
_entity_poly.type
_entity_poly.pdbx_seq_one_letter_code
_entity_poly.pdbx_strand_id
1 'polypeptide(L)'
;LQKDTFATFKDYFVTPGLSNKEREEFNKMWLDLSFIKDKNLGILVRDNFGPVVVPESCIFVMGDNRDNSEDSRFWGPLPIKYLKGKPLIIYFSSDAAPNLLRIIFSPFKIRFSRIGRVLR
;
A
#
# COMPACT_ATOMS: atom_id res chain seq x y z
N LEU A 1 -18.67 -13.75 6.60
CA LEU A 1 -17.44 -12.95 6.33
C LEU A 1 -16.27 -13.73 6.89
N GLN A 2 -15.44 -14.27 6.02
CA GLN A 2 -14.27 -15.06 6.40
C GLN A 2 -13.33 -14.18 7.23
N LYS A 3 -13.19 -14.48 8.53
CA LYS A 3 -12.21 -13.86 9.43
C LYS A 3 -10.83 -14.43 9.08
N ASP A 4 -10.32 -14.12 7.90
CA ASP A 4 -8.90 -14.37 7.67
C ASP A 4 -8.14 -13.43 8.59
N THR A 5 -7.26 -13.99 9.41
CA THR A 5 -6.38 -13.24 10.31
C THR A 5 -5.48 -12.36 9.46
N PHE A 6 -5.76 -11.07 9.38
CA PHE A 6 -4.81 -10.12 8.80
C PHE A 6 -3.51 -10.20 9.59
N ALA A 7 -2.37 -10.18 8.90
CA ALA A 7 -1.08 -10.13 9.57
C ALA A 7 -1.04 -8.88 10.46
N THR A 8 -1.01 -9.09 11.77
CA THR A 8 -0.85 -8.00 12.73
C THR A 8 0.64 -7.73 12.85
N PHE A 9 1.12 -6.72 12.15
CA PHE A 9 2.51 -6.28 12.21
C PHE A 9 2.64 -5.14 13.22
N LYS A 10 3.61 -5.25 14.13
CA LYS A 10 3.98 -4.18 15.06
C LYS A 10 5.42 -3.79 14.78
N ASP A 11 5.61 -2.59 14.25
CA ASP A 11 6.92 -1.98 14.17
C ASP A 11 7.10 -1.02 15.35
N TYR A 12 8.22 -1.15 16.03
CA TYR A 12 8.59 -0.32 17.17
C TYR A 12 9.67 0.69 16.83
N PHE A 13 10.30 0.58 15.65
CA PHE A 13 11.47 1.33 15.29
C PHE A 13 11.20 2.22 14.07
N VAL A 14 11.51 3.50 14.24
CA VAL A 14 11.62 4.48 13.16
C VAL A 14 13.01 5.05 13.25
N THR A 15 13.67 5.30 12.12
CA THR A 15 15.07 5.77 12.08
C THR A 15 15.15 7.15 11.43
N PRO A 16 15.41 8.24 12.16
CA PRO A 16 15.73 8.31 13.59
C PRO A 16 14.51 8.07 14.49
N GLY A 17 14.75 7.62 15.72
CA GLY A 17 13.69 7.32 16.67
C GLY A 17 12.93 8.57 17.10
N LEU A 18 11.62 8.61 16.86
CA LEU A 18 10.73 9.67 17.35
C LEU A 18 10.46 9.51 18.85
N SER A 19 10.37 10.63 19.58
CA SER A 19 9.93 10.66 20.97
C SER A 19 8.46 10.26 21.11
N ASN A 20 8.00 9.90 22.32
CA ASN A 20 6.59 9.51 22.54
C ASN A 20 5.59 10.61 22.13
N LYS A 21 5.92 11.87 22.42
CA LYS A 21 5.06 13.01 22.10
C LYS A 21 4.92 13.19 20.58
N GLU A 22 6.03 13.15 19.86
CA GLU A 22 6.05 13.26 18.39
C GLU A 22 5.28 12.10 17.74
N ARG A 23 5.37 10.90 18.31
CA ARG A 23 4.58 9.74 17.85
C ARG A 23 3.09 9.94 18.00
N GLU A 24 2.64 10.43 19.16
CA GLU A 24 1.22 10.69 19.40
C GLU A 24 0.69 11.82 18.50
N GLU A 25 1.49 12.86 18.29
CA GLU A 25 1.17 13.98 17.41
C GLU A 25 1.07 13.51 15.96
N PHE A 26 2.08 12.79 15.46
CA PHE A 26 2.06 12.23 14.11
C PHE A 26 0.87 11.28 13.90
N ASN A 27 0.56 10.43 14.88
CA ASN A 27 -0.60 9.54 14.80
C ASN A 27 -1.92 10.32 14.66
N LYS A 28 -2.11 11.41 15.42
CA LYS A 28 -3.30 12.27 15.28
C LYS A 28 -3.36 12.90 13.89
N MET A 29 -2.23 13.42 13.42
CA MET A 29 -2.14 14.05 12.10
C MET A 29 -2.42 13.07 10.96
N TRP A 30 -1.96 11.83 11.09
CA TRP A 30 -2.20 10.78 10.11
C TRP A 30 -3.68 10.39 10.04
N LEU A 31 -4.37 10.32 11.20
CA LEU A 31 -5.79 10.00 11.26
C LEU A 31 -6.70 11.07 10.66
N ASP A 32 -6.32 12.35 10.77
CA ASP A 32 -7.11 13.48 10.24
C ASP A 32 -6.60 14.03 8.89
N LEU A 33 -5.56 13.41 8.33
CA LEU A 33 -4.89 13.79 7.08
C LEU A 33 -4.26 15.20 7.10
N SER A 34 -4.09 15.81 8.29
CA SER A 34 -3.49 17.14 8.41
C SER A 34 -2.00 17.16 8.06
N PHE A 35 -1.31 16.02 8.19
CA PHE A 35 0.12 15.91 7.82
C PHE A 35 0.40 16.25 6.36
N ILE A 36 -0.58 16.10 5.46
CA ILE A 36 -0.44 16.45 4.04
C ILE A 36 -0.22 17.97 3.86
N LYS A 37 -0.71 18.78 4.79
CA LYS A 37 -0.55 20.25 4.75
C LYS A 37 0.84 20.70 5.19
N ASP A 38 1.56 19.86 5.93
CA ASP A 38 2.90 20.17 6.38
C ASP A 38 3.92 19.81 5.31
N LYS A 39 4.53 20.85 4.73
CA LYS A 39 5.55 20.69 3.67
C LYS A 39 6.83 20.02 4.19
N ASN A 40 7.09 20.04 5.50
CA ASN A 40 8.30 19.50 6.10
C ASN A 40 8.17 18.02 6.47
N LEU A 41 6.94 17.47 6.55
CA LEU A 41 6.71 16.06 6.90
C LEU A 41 6.87 15.09 5.71
N GLY A 42 6.98 15.59 4.48
CA GLY A 42 7.03 14.74 3.28
C GLY A 42 8.18 13.72 3.26
N ILE A 43 9.31 14.00 3.93
CA ILE A 43 10.45 13.08 4.04
C ILE A 43 10.16 11.93 5.04
N LEU A 44 9.41 12.21 6.09
CA LEU A 44 9.04 11.23 7.13
C LEU A 44 7.94 10.30 6.64
N VAL A 45 7.06 10.78 5.76
CA VAL A 45 5.94 9.98 5.21
C VAL A 45 6.42 8.80 4.35
N ARG A 46 7.60 8.89 3.73
CA ARG A 46 8.10 7.85 2.81
C ARG A 46 8.87 6.75 3.52
N ASP A 47 10.09 7.08 3.96
CA ASP A 47 11.09 6.09 4.39
C ASP A 47 10.99 5.79 5.87
N ASN A 48 10.56 6.78 6.67
CA ASN A 48 10.52 6.72 8.13
C ASN A 48 9.08 6.89 8.65
N PHE A 49 8.13 6.22 7.98
CA PHE A 49 6.72 6.38 8.26
C PHE A 49 6.32 5.75 9.60
N GLY A 50 5.54 6.49 10.38
CA GLY A 50 4.94 6.00 11.61
C GLY A 50 5.79 6.28 12.85
N PRO A 51 5.58 5.53 13.95
CA PRO A 51 4.52 4.52 14.12
C PRO A 51 3.13 5.16 14.13
N VAL A 52 2.15 4.46 13.57
CA VAL A 52 0.72 4.82 13.64
C VAL A 52 -0.10 3.64 14.16
N VAL A 53 -1.21 3.97 14.83
CA VAL A 53 -2.18 2.98 15.29
C VAL A 53 -3.35 2.98 14.32
N VAL A 54 -3.54 1.85 13.63
CA VAL A 54 -4.67 1.68 12.71
C VAL A 54 -5.97 1.61 13.52
N PRO A 55 -6.98 2.45 13.21
CA PRO A 55 -8.27 2.40 13.89
C PRO A 55 -8.98 1.06 13.69
N GLU A 56 -9.95 0.79 14.57
CA GLU A 56 -10.87 -0.32 14.37
C GLU A 56 -11.59 -0.22 13.02
N SER A 57 -11.89 -1.37 12.42
CA SER A 57 -12.55 -1.47 11.11
C SER A 57 -11.80 -0.82 9.94
N CYS A 58 -10.51 -0.50 10.12
CA CYS A 58 -9.61 -0.03 9.07
C CYS A 58 -8.44 -0.98 8.85
N ILE A 59 -7.79 -0.84 7.70
CA ILE A 59 -6.52 -1.50 7.39
C ILE A 59 -5.50 -0.45 6.92
N PHE A 60 -4.24 -0.76 7.15
CA PHE A 60 -3.11 -0.05 6.57
C PHE A 60 -2.62 -0.83 5.37
N VAL A 61 -2.55 -0.19 4.19
CA VAL A 61 -2.07 -0.83 2.96
C VAL A 61 -0.80 -0.14 2.48
N MET A 62 0.12 -0.93 1.95
CA MET A 62 1.35 -0.46 1.32
C MET A 62 1.54 -1.17 0.00
N GLY A 63 2.03 -0.45 -1.00
CA GLY A 63 2.46 -1.07 -2.25
C GLY A 63 3.84 -1.73 -2.11
N ASP A 64 4.09 -2.75 -2.90
CA ASP A 64 5.40 -3.40 -2.95
C ASP A 64 6.48 -2.47 -3.50
N ASN A 65 6.14 -1.63 -4.48
CA ASN A 65 7.03 -0.60 -5.02
C ASN A 65 6.95 0.67 -4.17
N ARG A 66 7.63 0.65 -3.02
CA ARG A 66 7.55 1.66 -1.96
C ARG A 66 7.78 3.09 -2.43
N ASP A 67 8.67 3.28 -3.39
CA ASP A 67 9.03 4.60 -3.93
C ASP A 67 8.03 5.15 -4.93
N ASN A 68 7.19 4.29 -5.49
CA ASN A 68 6.23 4.64 -6.53
C ASN A 68 4.83 4.13 -6.17
N SER A 69 4.48 4.28 -4.89
CA SER A 69 3.21 3.83 -4.34
C SER A 69 2.59 4.94 -3.51
N GLU A 70 1.46 5.48 -3.99
CA GLU A 70 0.58 6.35 -3.22
C GLU A 70 -0.36 5.46 -2.39
N ASP A 71 0.09 5.07 -1.21
CA ASP A 71 -0.60 4.15 -0.30
C ASP A 71 -0.97 4.80 1.05
N SER A 72 -1.36 4.01 2.06
CA SER A 72 -1.88 4.53 3.34
C SER A 72 -0.93 5.49 4.05
N ARG A 73 0.36 5.52 3.69
CA ARG A 73 1.31 6.53 4.15
C ARG A 73 0.87 7.95 3.80
N PHE A 74 0.27 8.13 2.62
CA PHE A 74 -0.07 9.44 2.04
C PHE A 74 -1.53 9.83 2.20
N TRP A 75 -2.45 8.84 2.26
CA TRP A 75 -3.89 9.10 2.31
C TRP A 75 -4.61 8.48 3.51
N GLY A 76 -3.87 7.92 4.47
CA GLY A 76 -4.44 7.50 5.75
C GLY A 76 -4.95 6.05 5.80
N PRO A 77 -5.73 5.70 6.84
CA PRO A 77 -6.31 4.37 6.99
C PRO A 77 -7.38 4.08 5.93
N LEU A 78 -7.44 2.84 5.45
CA LEU A 78 -8.49 2.38 4.53
C LEU A 78 -9.63 1.69 5.31
N PRO A 79 -10.86 2.22 5.30
CA PRO A 79 -12.01 1.52 5.87
C PRO A 79 -12.25 0.16 5.20
N ILE A 80 -12.41 -0.90 6.00
CA ILE A 80 -12.61 -2.28 5.49
C ILE A 80 -13.84 -2.38 4.60
N LYS A 81 -14.85 -1.53 4.78
CA LYS A 81 -16.04 -1.47 3.92
C LYS A 81 -15.72 -1.23 2.43
N TYR A 82 -14.57 -0.65 2.11
CA TYR A 82 -14.12 -0.44 0.72
C TYR A 82 -13.27 -1.59 0.18
N LEU A 83 -12.88 -2.56 1.03
CA LEU A 83 -12.12 -3.73 0.61
C LEU A 83 -13.02 -4.71 -0.15
N LYS A 84 -12.74 -4.92 -1.44
CA LYS A 84 -13.53 -5.84 -2.28
C LYS A 84 -13.11 -7.30 -2.15
N GLY A 85 -11.83 -7.58 -1.91
CA GLY A 85 -11.32 -8.94 -1.83
C GLY A 85 -9.81 -9.02 -2.00
N LYS A 86 -9.30 -10.25 -2.04
CA LYS A 86 -7.88 -10.56 -2.25
C LYS A 86 -7.62 -10.90 -3.71
N PRO A 87 -6.55 -10.38 -4.34
CA PRO A 87 -6.19 -10.80 -5.69
C PRO A 87 -5.74 -12.27 -5.66
N LEU A 88 -6.30 -13.10 -6.55
CA LEU A 88 -6.10 -14.56 -6.52
C LEU A 88 -5.12 -15.05 -7.58
N ILE A 89 -5.28 -14.60 -8.83
CA ILE A 89 -4.54 -15.13 -10.00
C ILE A 89 -4.20 -13.99 -10.95
N ILE A 90 -3.02 -14.05 -11.55
CA ILE A 90 -2.67 -13.22 -12.71
C ILE A 90 -3.32 -13.82 -13.95
N TYR A 91 -4.44 -13.26 -14.40
CA TYR A 91 -5.18 -13.78 -15.56
C TYR A 91 -4.46 -13.50 -16.89
N PHE A 92 -3.76 -12.36 -17.00
CA PHE A 92 -3.07 -11.95 -18.22
C PHE A 92 -1.88 -11.02 -17.93
N SER A 93 -0.83 -11.11 -18.75
CA SER A 93 0.37 -10.29 -18.61
C SER A 93 1.12 -10.16 -19.94
N SER A 94 1.37 -8.92 -20.39
CA SER A 94 2.13 -8.61 -21.61
C SER A 94 3.03 -7.38 -21.40
N ASP A 95 4.09 -7.27 -22.19
CA ASP A 95 4.94 -6.06 -22.30
C ASP A 95 4.56 -5.19 -23.52
N ALA A 96 3.54 -5.60 -24.29
CA ALA A 96 2.99 -4.75 -25.33
C ALA A 96 2.24 -3.56 -24.70
N ALA A 97 2.25 -2.40 -25.38
CA ALA A 97 1.39 -1.29 -25.03
C ALA A 97 -0.08 -1.76 -24.99
N PRO A 98 -0.94 -1.18 -24.12
CA PRO A 98 -2.34 -1.61 -23.93
C PRO A 98 -3.21 -1.27 -25.13
N ASN A 99 -2.98 -1.98 -26.23
CA ASN A 99 -3.67 -1.87 -27.50
C ASN A 99 -3.84 -3.29 -28.06
N LEU A 100 -5.08 -3.69 -28.29
CA LEU A 100 -5.42 -5.05 -28.68
C LEU A 100 -4.72 -5.48 -29.98
N LEU A 101 -4.66 -4.61 -30.99
CA LEU A 101 -3.97 -4.90 -32.24
C LEU A 101 -2.48 -5.17 -32.00
N ARG A 102 -1.82 -4.36 -31.17
CA ARG A 102 -0.41 -4.59 -30.82
C ARG A 102 -0.19 -5.88 -30.07
N ILE A 103 -1.12 -6.31 -29.21
CA ILE A 103 -1.03 -7.59 -28.52
C ILE A 103 -1.15 -8.74 -29.52
N ILE A 104 -2.12 -8.68 -30.43
CA ILE A 104 -2.35 -9.70 -31.47
C ILE A 104 -1.15 -9.83 -32.40
N PHE A 105 -0.58 -8.69 -32.84
CA PHE A 105 0.58 -8.68 -33.74
C PHE A 105 1.93 -8.82 -33.01
N SER A 106 1.96 -9.01 -31.69
CA SER A 106 3.20 -9.23 -30.92
C SER A 106 3.04 -10.37 -29.90
N PRO A 107 2.75 -11.61 -30.35
CA PRO A 107 2.53 -12.73 -29.44
C PRO A 107 3.75 -13.03 -28.54
N PHE A 108 4.96 -12.73 -29.01
CA PHE A 108 6.21 -12.92 -28.26
C PHE A 108 6.37 -11.97 -27.06
N LYS A 109 5.55 -10.91 -26.96
CA LYS A 109 5.53 -10.00 -25.79
C LYS A 109 4.63 -10.49 -24.66
N ILE A 110 3.97 -11.63 -24.83
CA ILE A 110 3.13 -12.23 -23.78
C ILE A 110 4.03 -12.95 -22.78
N ARG A 111 3.85 -12.64 -21.48
CA ARG A 111 4.64 -13.21 -20.38
C ARG A 111 3.92 -14.43 -19.80
N PHE A 112 3.92 -15.52 -20.56
CA PHE A 112 3.23 -16.77 -20.19
C PHE A 112 3.66 -17.31 -18.82
N SER A 113 4.92 -17.10 -18.41
CA SER A 113 5.42 -17.51 -17.08
C SER A 113 4.72 -16.85 -15.90
N ARG A 114 3.98 -15.76 -16.11
CA ARG A 114 3.20 -15.07 -15.07
C ARG A 114 1.73 -15.49 -15.05
N ILE A 115 1.20 -15.95 -16.18
CA ILE A 115 -0.23 -16.27 -16.34
C ILE A 115 -0.55 -17.53 -15.53
N GLY A 116 -1.65 -17.50 -14.79
CA GLY A 116 -2.07 -18.62 -13.94
C GLY A 116 -1.30 -18.72 -12.61
N ARG A 117 -0.35 -17.81 -12.34
CA ARG A 117 0.32 -17.75 -11.05
C ARG A 117 -0.68 -17.35 -9.97
N VAL A 118 -0.85 -18.21 -8.98
CA VAL A 118 -1.62 -17.93 -7.76
C VAL A 118 -0.82 -16.96 -6.89
N LEU A 119 -1.48 -15.89 -6.48
CA LEU A 119 -0.94 -14.94 -5.51
C LEU A 119 -1.19 -15.53 -4.11
N ARG A 120 -0.12 -15.61 -3.31
CA ARG A 120 -0.15 -16.07 -1.93
C ARG A 120 -0.01 -14.88 -0.99
#